data_AF-A0A0B0SCN9-F1
#
_entry.id   AF-A0A0B0SCN9-F1
#
_cell.length_a   1.000
_cell.length_b   1.000
_cell.length_c   1.000
_cell.angle_alpha   90.00
_cell.angle_beta   90.00
_cell.angle_gamma   90.00
#
_symmetry.space_group_name_H-M   'P 1'
#
loop_
_entity.id
_entity.type
_entity.pdbx_description
1 polymer ?
#
loop_
_entity_poly.entity_id
_entity_poly.type
_entity_poly.pdbx_seq_one_letter_code
_entity_poly.pdbx_strand_id
1 'polypeptide(L)' 'MPRLMTADEAAEYLGIPVAYIYEAVRAKPGRPTYLKHLRFGKTFYFKPEWLDEWTERLATDVVPMTLRRAE' A
#
# COMPACT_ATOMS: atom_id res chain seq x y z
N MET A 1 20.71 -3.44 4.01
CA MET A 1 19.51 -3.84 4.78
C MET A 1 18.38 -2.91 4.36
N PRO A 2 17.20 -3.41 3.96
CA PRO A 2 16.09 -2.52 3.64
C PRO A 2 15.67 -1.78 4.91
N ARG A 3 15.64 -0.45 4.84
CA ARG A 3 15.17 0.41 5.94
C ARG A 3 13.66 0.23 6.09
N LEU A 4 13.20 0.03 7.32
CA LEU A 4 11.78 0.06 7.63
C LEU A 4 11.30 1.51 7.68
N MET A 5 10.17 1.78 7.05
CA MET A 5 9.51 3.08 6.99
C MET A 5 8.33 3.08 7.96
N THR A 6 8.13 4.18 8.67
CA THR A 6 6.90 4.45 9.42
C THR A 6 5.72 4.73 8.48
N ALA A 7 4.51 4.85 9.02
CA ALA A 7 3.34 5.22 8.21
C ALA A 7 3.49 6.57 7.52
N ASP A 8 4.14 7.53 8.18
CA ASP A 8 4.41 8.87 7.66
C ASP A 8 5.41 8.82 6.49
N GLU A 9 6.57 8.17 6.71
CA GLU A 9 7.57 7.96 5.66
C GLU A 9 7.02 7.16 4.47
N ALA A 10 6.15 6.18 4.72
CA ALA A 10 5.49 5.41 3.66
C ALA A 10 4.51 6.27 2.84
N ALA A 11 3.78 7.16 3.50
CA ALA A 11 2.86 8.10 2.86
C ALA A 11 3.62 9.11 2.00
N GLU A 12 4.72 9.66 2.52
CA GLU A 12 5.62 10.54 1.77
C GLU A 12 6.26 9.82 0.57
N TYR A 13 6.74 8.58 0.78
CA TYR A 13 7.33 7.77 -0.28
C TYR A 13 6.37 7.53 -1.45
N LEU A 14 5.10 7.24 -1.14
CA LEU A 14 4.07 7.02 -2.15
C LEU A 14 3.41 8.31 -2.67
N GLY A 15 3.66 9.46 -2.04
CA GLY A 15 3.02 10.73 -2.37
C GLY A 15 1.51 10.74 -2.09
N ILE A 16 1.04 9.98 -1.09
CA ILE A 16 -0.39 9.88 -0.73
C ILE A 16 -0.65 10.35 0.69
N PRO A 17 -1.90 10.70 1.07
CA PRO A 17 -2.21 11.06 2.45
C PRO A 17 -2.03 9.87 3.40
N VAL A 18 -1.42 10.09 4.57
CA VAL A 18 -1.16 9.05 5.59
C VAL A 18 -2.41 8.29 6.05
N ALA A 19 -3.58 8.93 5.96
CA ALA A 19 -4.87 8.28 6.25
C ALA A 19 -5.07 7.02 5.41
N TYR A 20 -4.70 7.03 4.13
CA TYR A 20 -4.82 5.87 3.23
C TYR A 20 -3.95 4.69 3.70
N ILE A 21 -2.76 4.97 4.24
CA ILE A 21 -1.90 3.94 4.81
C ILE A 21 -2.60 3.27 6.01
N TYR A 22 -3.18 4.08 6.91
CA TYR A 22 -3.91 3.54 8.06
C TYR A 22 -5.17 2.76 7.66
N GLU A 23 -5.88 3.20 6.62
CA GLU A 23 -7.01 2.44 6.06
C GLU A 23 -6.55 1.10 5.47
N ALA A 24 -5.45 1.10 4.71
CA ALA A 24 -4.88 -0.10 4.11
C ALA A 24 -4.38 -1.12 5.17
N VAL A 25 -3.87 -0.62 6.31
CA VAL A 25 -3.51 -1.46 7.46
C VAL A 25 -4.74 -2.09 8.13
N ARG A 26 -5.88 -1.38 8.15
CA ARG A 26 -7.13 -1.87 8.74
C ARG A 26 -7.90 -2.83 7.82
N ALA A 27 -7.57 -2.87 6.54
CA ALA A 27 -8.19 -3.77 5.59
C ALA A 27 -7.97 -5.24 5.98
N LYS A 28 -8.86 -6.13 5.53
CA LYS A 28 -8.72 -7.56 5.82
C LYS A 28 -7.59 -8.17 4.99
N PRO A 29 -6.72 -9.01 5.57
CA PRO A 29 -5.72 -9.75 4.81
C PRO A 29 -6.40 -10.57 3.71
N GLY A 30 -5.83 -10.56 2.51
CA GLY A 30 -6.40 -11.19 1.32
C GLY A 30 -7.22 -10.26 0.42
N ARG A 31 -7.48 -9.01 0.82
CA ARG A 31 -7.99 -7.97 -0.09
C ARG A 31 -6.86 -7.26 -0.83
N PRO A 32 -7.08 -6.78 -2.08
CA PRO A 32 -6.08 -6.02 -2.82
C PRO A 32 -5.67 -4.74 -2.08
N THR A 33 -6.60 -4.14 -1.32
CA THR A 33 -6.36 -2.95 -0.50
C THR A 33 -5.56 -3.21 0.77
N TYR A 34 -5.28 -4.46 1.13
CA TYR A 34 -4.50 -4.78 2.32
C TYR A 34 -3.00 -4.54 2.11
N LEU A 35 -2.44 -3.68 2.96
CA LEU A 35 -1.02 -3.37 2.99
C LEU A 35 -0.31 -4.22 4.05
N LYS A 36 0.72 -4.95 3.60
CA LYS A 36 1.62 -5.73 4.48
C LYS A 36 2.36 -4.77 5.41
N HIS A 37 2.40 -5.10 6.69
CA HIS A 37 3.02 -4.27 7.72
C HIS A 37 3.59 -5.10 8.86
N LEU A 38 4.55 -4.53 9.58
CA LEU A 38 5.03 -5.01 10.87
C LEU A 38 4.52 -4.08 11.95
N ARG A 39 4.02 -4.64 13.05
CA ARG A 39 3.61 -3.87 14.22
C ARG A 39 4.65 -4.04 15.32
N PHE A 40 5.28 -2.94 15.71
CA PHE A 40 6.14 -2.89 16.89
C PHE A 40 5.52 -1.93 17.91
N GLY A 41 4.94 -2.50 18.97
CA GLY A 41 4.17 -1.75 19.96
C GLY A 41 2.94 -1.07 19.34
N LYS A 42 2.95 0.26 19.32
CA LYS A 42 1.88 1.10 18.76
C LYS A 42 2.17 1.59 17.33
N THR A 43 3.36 1.33 16.82
CA THR A 43 3.81 1.86 15.52
C THR A 43 3.78 0.78 14.46
N PHE A 44 3.34 1.17 13.26
CA PHE A 44 3.38 0.34 12.07
C PHE A 44 4.60 0.68 11.23
N TYR A 45 5.24 -0.38 10.74
CA TYR A 45 6.42 -0.31 9.91
C TYR A 45 6.20 -1.05 8.60
N PHE A 46 6.77 -0.51 7.54
CA PHE A 46 6.59 -0.96 6.17
C PHE A 46 7.95 -1.14 5.51
N LYS A 47 8.06 -2.15 4.66
CA LYS A 47 9.21 -2.27 3.76
C LYS A 47 8.87 -1.55 2.45
N PRO A 48 9.85 -0.90 1.78
CA PRO A 48 9.63 -0.30 0.47
C PRO A 48 9.02 -1.30 -0.52
N GLU A 49 9.59 -2.51 -0.59
CA GLU A 49 9.13 -3.61 -1.44
C GLU A 49 7.64 -3.97 -1.23
N TRP A 50 7.10 -3.78 -0.02
CA TRP A 50 5.68 -4.04 0.26
C TRP A 50 4.78 -2.89 -0.21
N LEU A 51 5.28 -1.66 -0.19
CA LEU A 51 4.58 -0.49 -0.70
C LEU A 51 4.50 -0.57 -2.23
N ASP A 52 5.61 -0.91 -2.89
CA ASP A 52 5.66 -1.11 -4.35
C ASP A 52 4.73 -2.27 -4.79
N GLU A 53 4.82 -3.44 -4.14
CA GLU A 53 3.90 -4.56 -4.45
C GLU A 53 2.43 -4.20 -4.20
N TRP A 54 2.15 -3.33 -3.22
CA TRP A 54 0.79 -2.88 -2.94
C TRP A 54 0.27 -1.92 -4.00
N THR A 55 1.08 -0.95 -4.46
CA THR A 55 0.68 -0.05 -5.54
C THR A 55 0.52 -0.78 -6.86
N GLU A 56 1.37 -1.75 -7.19
CA GLU A 56 1.22 -2.60 -8.37
C GLU A 56 -0.07 -3.44 -8.32
N ARG A 57 -0.40 -4.00 -7.14
CA ARG A 57 -1.66 -4.74 -6.93
C ARG A 57 -2.87 -3.83 -7.10
N LEU A 58 -2.84 -2.61 -6.55
CA LEU A 58 -3.91 -1.64 -6.73
C LEU A 58 -4.04 -1.20 -8.19
N ALA A 59 -2.93 -0.93 -8.89
CA ALA A 59 -2.95 -0.59 -10.30
C ALA A 59 -3.56 -1.72 -11.15
N THR A 60 -3.23 -2.97 -10.84
CA THR A 60 -3.79 -4.14 -11.53
C THR A 60 -5.29 -4.33 -11.25
N ASP A 61 -5.73 -4.12 -10.01
CA ASP A 61 -7.13 -4.27 -9.58
C ASP A 61 -8.03 -3.08 -9.97
N VAL A 62 -7.45 -1.91 -10.21
CA VAL A 62 -8.15 -0.70 -10.73
C VAL A 62 -8.18 -0.69 -12.28
N VAL A 63 -7.35 -1.48 -12.95
CA VAL A 63 -7.43 -1.74 -14.41
C VAL A 63 -8.16 -3.06 -14.76
N PRO A 64 -9.45 -3.22 -14.40
CA PRO A 64 -10.28 -4.22 -15.06
C PRO A 64 -11.52 -3.68 -15.79
N MET A 65 -11.60 -2.39 -16.19
CA MET A 65 -12.82 -1.93 -16.92
C MET A 65 -12.77 -0.80 -17.96
N THR A 66 -11.66 -0.11 -18.23
CA THR A 66 -11.68 1.03 -19.20
C THR A 66 -10.71 0.96 -20.38
N LEU A 67 -9.88 -0.07 -20.52
CA LEU A 67 -8.94 -0.21 -21.66
C LEU A 67 -9.18 -1.47 -22.50
N ARG A 68 -10.45 -1.80 -22.77
CA ARG A 68 -10.84 -2.80 -23.80
C ARG A 68 -11.86 -2.27 -24.83
N ARG A 69 -12.05 -0.96 -24.95
CA ARG A 69 -12.79 -0.36 -26.06
C ARG A 69 -12.12 0.93 -26.52
N ALA A 70 -11.84 0.99 -27.82
CA ALA A 70 -10.98 1.94 -28.54
C ALA A 70 -9.49 1.65 -28.29
N GLU A 71 -8.70 1.13 -29.22
CA GLU A 71 -8.74 1.26 -30.69
C GLU A 71 -8.66 -0.09 -31.42
#